data_AF-A0A1F8NLU7-F1
#
_entry.id   AF-A0A1F8NLU7-F1
#
_cell.length_a   1.000
_cell.length_b   1.000
_cell.length_c   1.000
_cell.angle_alpha   90.00
_cell.angle_beta   90.00
_cell.angle_gamma   90.00
#
_symmetry.space_group_name_H-M   'P 1'
#
loop_
_entity.id
_entity.type
_entity.pdbx_description
1 polymer ?
#
loop_
_entity_poly.entity_id
_entity_poly.type
_entity_poly.pdbx_seq_one_letter_code
_entity_poly.pdbx_strand_id
1 'polypeptide(L)'
;MSDEPFEPKIIGFLCNWCSYRAADLAGTSRLKYAPNVRSLRVMCSGRVDPTFVLKALSQGADGVMIAGCHPGECHYIEQNYKTMRRFAMLRHTLRALGIEDERVRLQWASAAEGTVLAAA
;
A
#
# COMPACT_ATOMS: atom_id res chain seq x y z
N MET A 1 18.47 -1.12 25.58
CA MET A 1 17.47 -0.58 24.64
C MET A 1 18.19 0.51 23.87
N SER A 2 18.24 0.43 22.55
CA SER A 2 18.88 1.47 21.73
C SER A 2 18.08 2.75 21.84
N ASP A 3 18.71 3.86 22.22
CA ASP A 3 18.14 5.22 22.31
C ASP A 3 17.80 5.84 20.93
N GLU A 4 17.69 5.03 19.89
CA GLU A 4 17.32 5.50 18.56
C GLU A 4 15.79 5.74 18.49
N PRO A 5 15.35 6.88 17.94
CA PRO A 5 13.93 7.14 17.76
C PRO A 5 13.31 6.06 16.86
N PHE A 6 12.14 5.56 17.24
CA PHE A 6 11.42 4.54 16.48
C PHE A 6 11.05 5.05 15.08
N GLU A 7 11.47 4.31 14.04
CA GLU A 7 11.07 4.55 12.66
C GLU A 7 10.28 3.35 12.12
N PRO A 8 8.99 3.51 11.76
CA PRO A 8 8.14 2.38 11.41
C PRO A 8 8.50 1.81 10.04
N LYS A 9 8.58 0.49 9.92
CA LYS A 9 8.89 -0.21 8.67
C LYS A 9 7.60 -0.48 7.88
N ILE A 10 7.43 0.20 6.75
CA ILE A 10 6.23 0.07 5.92
C ILE A 10 6.53 -0.72 4.64
N ILE A 11 5.73 -1.73 4.33
CA ILE A 11 5.76 -2.44 3.04
C ILE A 11 4.63 -1.92 2.15
N GLY A 12 4.96 -1.40 0.97
CA GLY A 12 3.97 -0.87 0.02
C GLY A 12 3.84 -1.74 -1.22
N PHE A 13 2.69 -2.36 -1.46
CA PHE A 13 2.39 -3.03 -2.72
C PHE A 13 1.79 -2.04 -3.72
N LEU A 14 2.54 -1.66 -4.74
CA LEU A 14 2.15 -0.63 -5.70
C LEU A 14 1.81 -1.24 -7.06
N CYS A 15 0.60 -0.95 -7.55
CA CYS A 15 0.18 -1.27 -8.92
C CYS A 15 1.06 -0.56 -9.96
N ASN A 16 1.60 -1.32 -10.90
CA ASN A 16 2.50 -0.86 -11.96
C ASN A 16 1.93 0.31 -12.79
N TRP A 17 0.63 0.30 -13.06
CA TRP A 17 0.03 1.21 -14.04
C TRP A 17 -0.30 2.60 -13.48
N CYS A 18 -0.64 2.69 -12.19
CA CYS A 18 -1.08 3.92 -11.56
C CYS A 18 -0.16 4.29 -10.40
N SER A 19 -0.30 3.64 -9.25
CA SER A 19 0.40 4.06 -8.03
C SER A 19 1.92 3.93 -8.10
N TYR A 20 2.48 2.95 -8.82
CA TYR A 20 3.93 2.90 -9.02
C TYR A 20 4.41 4.10 -9.83
N ARG A 21 3.67 4.51 -10.86
CA ARG A 21 3.97 5.72 -11.64
C ARG A 21 3.72 7.00 -10.85
N ALA A 22 2.75 7.00 -9.93
CA ALA A 22 2.57 8.10 -8.99
C ALA A 22 3.80 8.24 -8.07
N ALA A 23 4.40 7.13 -7.66
CA ALA A 23 5.67 7.16 -6.90
C ALA A 23 6.82 7.70 -7.76
N ASP A 24 6.90 7.27 -9.03
CA ASP A 24 7.88 7.83 -9.98
C ASP A 24 7.68 9.35 -10.14
N LEU A 25 6.43 9.80 -10.29
CA LEU A 25 6.08 11.22 -10.39
C LEU A 25 6.41 12.01 -9.12
N ALA A 26 6.18 11.42 -7.94
CA ALA A 26 6.58 12.03 -6.68
C ALA A 26 8.11 12.23 -6.63
N GLY A 27 8.88 11.25 -7.11
CA GLY A 27 10.32 11.33 -7.24
C GLY A 27 10.78 12.40 -8.23
N THR A 28 10.24 12.43 -9.45
CA THR A 28 10.62 13.43 -10.47
C THR A 28 10.19 14.85 -10.09
N SER A 29 9.09 14.97 -9.35
CA SER A 29 8.60 16.25 -8.79
C SER A 29 9.31 16.65 -7.50
N ARG A 30 10.27 15.86 -7.02
CA ARG A 30 11.06 16.10 -5.81
C ARG A 30 10.21 16.28 -4.54
N LEU A 31 9.06 15.61 -4.49
CA LEU A 31 8.20 15.62 -3.31
C LEU A 31 8.92 14.91 -2.16
N LYS A 32 8.84 15.50 -0.97
CA LYS A 32 9.40 14.92 0.25
C LYS A 32 8.33 14.12 0.97
N TYR A 33 8.71 12.94 1.42
CA TYR A 33 7.91 12.02 2.21
C TYR A 33 8.84 11.25 3.14
N ALA A 34 8.28 10.54 4.13
CA ALA A 34 9.08 9.77 5.08
C ALA A 34 9.82 8.61 4.35
N PRO A 35 11.11 8.36 4.62
CA PRO A 35 11.92 7.38 3.89
C PRO A 35 11.71 5.93 4.38
N ASN A 36 10.56 5.64 4.98
CA ASN A 36 10.33 4.44 5.75
C ASN A 36 9.45 3.40 5.03
N VAL A 37 9.00 3.73 3.81
CA VAL A 37 8.27 2.82 2.91
C VAL A 37 9.20 2.08 1.96
N ARG A 38 8.99 0.78 1.81
CA ARG A 38 9.67 -0.08 0.84
C ARG A 38 8.64 -0.56 -0.19
N SER A 39 8.75 -0.05 -1.41
CA SER A 39 7.80 -0.33 -2.49
C SER A 39 8.09 -1.66 -3.18
N LEU A 40 7.08 -2.53 -3.24
CA LEU A 40 7.03 -3.75 -4.02
C LEU A 40 6.12 -3.53 -5.23
N ARG A 41 6.69 -3.62 -6.43
CA ARG A 41 5.91 -3.49 -7.66
C ARG A 41 5.09 -4.74 -7.93
N VAL A 42 3.81 -4.58 -8.17
CA VAL A 42 2.91 -5.62 -8.68
C VAL A 42 2.20 -5.11 -9.92
N MET A 43 1.81 -6.00 -10.84
CA MET A 43 1.12 -5.56 -12.06
C MET A 43 -0.24 -4.90 -11.75
N CYS A 44 -0.94 -5.39 -10.75
CA CYS A 44 -2.23 -4.87 -10.33
C CYS A 44 -2.38 -5.00 -8.81
N SER A 45 -3.15 -4.11 -8.17
CA SER A 45 -3.53 -4.30 -6.77
C SER A 45 -4.30 -5.61 -6.55
N GLY A 46 -5.03 -6.10 -7.57
CA GLY A 46 -5.71 -7.40 -7.50
C GLY A 46 -4.78 -8.62 -7.41
N ARG A 47 -3.48 -8.44 -7.68
CA ARG A 47 -2.45 -9.46 -7.46
C ARG A 47 -2.12 -9.64 -5.97
N VAL A 48 -2.41 -8.63 -5.15
CA VAL A 48 -2.12 -8.65 -3.71
C VAL A 48 -3.10 -9.60 -3.04
N ASP A 49 -2.56 -10.74 -2.61
CA ASP A 49 -3.28 -11.70 -1.81
C ASP A 49 -3.22 -11.27 -0.32
N PRO A 50 -4.31 -11.39 0.46
CA PRO A 50 -4.28 -11.15 1.90
C PRO A 50 -3.13 -11.85 2.63
N THR A 51 -2.69 -13.03 2.18
CA THR A 51 -1.55 -13.74 2.78
C THR A 51 -0.24 -12.95 2.66
N PHE A 52 -0.09 -12.10 1.65
CA PHE A 52 1.11 -11.25 1.52
C PHE A 52 1.15 -10.17 2.60
N VAL A 53 0.00 -9.60 2.95
CA VAL A 53 -0.11 -8.62 4.03
C VAL A 53 0.18 -9.28 5.37
N LEU A 54 -0.46 -10.43 5.63
CA LEU A 54 -0.21 -11.20 6.85
C LEU A 54 1.26 -11.61 6.97
N LYS A 55 1.88 -12.02 5.86
CA LYS A 55 3.30 -12.38 5.83
C LYS A 55 4.19 -11.18 6.17
N ALA A 56 3.94 -10.03 5.56
CA ALA A 56 4.70 -8.80 5.85
C ALA A 56 4.61 -8.41 7.33
N LEU A 57 3.39 -8.40 7.90
CA LEU A 57 3.18 -8.12 9.33
C LEU A 57 3.91 -9.15 10.22
N SER A 58 3.80 -10.45 9.90
CA SER A 58 4.49 -11.52 10.64
C SER A 58 6.02 -11.44 10.57
N GLN A 59 6.56 -10.77 9.55
CA GLN A 59 8.00 -10.54 9.38
C GLN A 59 8.47 -9.24 10.03
N GLY A 60 7.61 -8.56 10.80
CA GLY A 60 7.96 -7.36 11.55
C GLY A 60 7.76 -6.05 10.77
N ALA A 61 6.89 -6.02 9.75
CA ALA A 61 6.41 -4.76 9.21
C ALA A 61 5.48 -4.07 10.22
N ASP A 62 5.72 -2.79 10.49
CA ASP A 62 4.87 -1.99 11.36
C ASP A 62 3.57 -1.60 10.66
N GLY A 63 3.61 -1.47 9.33
CA GLY A 63 2.44 -1.25 8.49
C GLY A 63 2.57 -1.79 7.07
N VAL A 64 1.44 -1.98 6.40
CA VAL A 64 1.35 -2.44 5.02
C VAL A 64 0.40 -1.56 4.23
N MET A 65 0.88 -1.01 3.12
CA MET A 65 0.06 -0.24 2.18
C MET A 65 -0.20 -1.06 0.91
N ILE A 66 -1.44 -1.06 0.44
CA ILE A 66 -1.82 -1.55 -0.88
C ILE A 66 -2.25 -0.35 -1.70
N ALA A 67 -1.53 -0.05 -2.77
CA ALA A 67 -1.80 1.10 -3.62
C ALA A 67 -2.21 0.67 -5.04
N GLY A 68 -3.33 1.18 -5.54
CA GLY A 68 -3.83 0.87 -6.88
C GLY A 68 -4.42 2.06 -7.65
N CYS A 69 -4.87 1.77 -8.87
CA CYS A 69 -5.67 2.70 -9.67
C CYS A 69 -7.02 2.95 -9.01
N HIS A 70 -7.61 4.14 -9.21
CA HIS A 70 -8.96 4.44 -8.75
C HIS A 70 -9.97 3.40 -9.24
N PRO A 71 -11.02 3.10 -8.44
CA PRO A 71 -12.14 2.27 -8.89
C PRO A 71 -12.70 2.79 -10.22
N GLY A 72 -12.78 1.92 -11.23
CA GLY A 72 -13.19 2.29 -12.60
C GLY A 72 -12.03 2.56 -13.58
N GLU A 73 -10.82 2.79 -13.08
CA GLU A 73 -9.63 3.09 -13.90
C GLU A 73 -8.61 1.94 -13.93
N CYS A 74 -9.02 0.74 -13.51
CA CYS A 74 -8.10 -0.39 -13.47
C CYS A 74 -7.64 -0.75 -14.88
N HIS A 75 -6.33 -0.85 -15.09
CA HIS A 75 -5.78 -1.37 -16.35
C HIS A 75 -6.29 -2.79 -16.67
N TYR A 76 -6.59 -3.58 -15.64
CA TYR A 76 -7.18 -4.91 -15.76
C TYR A 76 -8.69 -4.91 -15.47
N ILE A 77 -9.36 -3.80 -15.80
CA ILE A 77 -10.80 -3.56 -15.80
C ILE A 77 -11.41 -3.51 -14.39
N GLU A 78 -11.39 -4.63 -13.67
CA GLU A 78 -12.16 -4.79 -12.43
C GLU A 78 -11.35 -5.35 -11.25
N GLN A 79 -10.05 -5.62 -11.42
CA GLN A 79 -9.29 -6.33 -10.39
C GLN A 79 -9.11 -5.52 -9.10
N ASN A 80 -9.10 -4.19 -9.17
CA ASN A 80 -9.06 -3.34 -7.98
C ASN A 80 -10.35 -3.43 -7.13
N TYR A 81 -11.51 -3.72 -7.73
CA TYR A 81 -12.72 -4.02 -6.96
C TYR A 81 -12.61 -5.33 -6.18
N LYS A 82 -11.89 -6.33 -6.72
CA LYS A 82 -11.57 -7.55 -5.94
C LYS A 82 -10.67 -7.21 -4.76
N THR A 83 -9.70 -6.30 -4.95
CA THR A 83 -8.87 -5.78 -3.85
C THR A 83 -9.73 -5.11 -2.77
N MET A 84 -10.70 -4.27 -3.13
CA MET A 84 -11.61 -3.64 -2.15
C MET A 84 -12.33 -4.66 -1.27
N ARG A 85 -12.92 -5.70 -1.91
CA ARG A 85 -13.63 -6.76 -1.18
C ARG A 85 -12.70 -7.55 -0.27
N ARG A 86 -11.52 -7.95 -0.78
CA ARG A 86 -10.51 -8.66 0.00
C ARG A 86 -9.97 -7.82 1.15
N PHE A 87 -9.78 -6.52 0.94
CA PHE A 87 -9.31 -5.59 1.96
C PHE A 87 -10.31 -5.43 3.11
N ALA A 88 -11.61 -5.34 2.80
CA ALA A 88 -12.66 -5.31 3.82
C ALA A 88 -12.63 -6.58 4.70
N MET A 89 -12.52 -7.76 4.07
CA MET A 89 -12.39 -9.03 4.80
C MET A 89 -11.08 -9.11 5.59
N LEU A 90 -9.97 -8.66 5.01
CA LEU A 90 -8.68 -8.64 5.67
C LEU A 90 -8.71 -7.79 6.95
N ARG A 91 -9.29 -6.58 6.91
CA ARG A 91 -9.44 -5.75 8.13
C ARG A 91 -10.25 -6.45 9.21
N HIS A 92 -11.34 -7.12 8.85
CA HIS A 92 -12.12 -7.90 9.81
C HIS A 92 -11.27 -9.00 10.48
N THR A 93 -10.49 -9.75 9.68
CA THR A 93 -9.57 -10.78 10.20
C THR A 93 -8.49 -10.18 11.09
N LEU A 94 -7.87 -9.05 10.70
CA LEU A 94 -6.80 -8.41 11.47
C LEU A 94 -7.29 -7.94 12.85
N ARG A 95 -8.48 -7.33 12.92
CA ARG A 95 -9.11 -6.96 14.19
C ARG A 95 -9.33 -8.17 15.09
N ALA A 96 -9.80 -9.29 14.53
CA ALA A 96 -9.99 -10.52 15.29
C ALA A 96 -8.67 -11.11 15.83
N LEU A 97 -7.54 -10.81 15.17
CA LEU A 97 -6.19 -11.17 15.60
C LEU A 97 -5.57 -10.13 16.57
N GLY A 98 -6.30 -9.07 16.93
CA GLY A 98 -5.81 -8.00 17.79
C GLY A 98 -4.83 -7.03 17.11
N ILE A 99 -4.81 -7.00 15.77
CA ILE A 99 -3.98 -6.08 14.98
C ILE A 99 -4.78 -4.82 14.69
N GLU A 100 -4.18 -3.66 14.93
CA GLU A 100 -4.81 -2.36 14.72
C GLU A 100 -5.07 -2.10 13.23
N ASP A 101 -6.23 -1.50 12.93
CA ASP A 101 -6.66 -1.25 11.55
C ASP A 101 -5.71 -0.33 10.80
N GLU A 102 -5.12 0.62 11.51
CA GLU A 102 -4.22 1.66 11.01
C GLU A 102 -2.92 1.06 10.46
N ARG A 103 -2.59 -0.19 10.86
CA ARG A 103 -1.43 -0.90 10.32
C ARG A 103 -1.61 -1.35 8.87
N VAL A 104 -2.82 -1.29 8.30
CA VAL A 104 -3.03 -1.64 6.90
C VAL A 104 -3.85 -0.58 6.17
N ARG A 105 -3.27 -0.02 5.10
CA ARG A 105 -3.87 1.06 4.31
C ARG A 105 -4.17 0.61 2.88
N LEU A 106 -5.36 0.95 2.38
CA LEU A 106 -5.70 0.87 0.96
C LEU A 106 -5.68 2.28 0.38
N GLN A 107 -4.77 2.54 -0.56
CA GLN A 107 -4.59 3.83 -1.18
C GLN A 107 -4.94 3.76 -2.67
N TRP A 108 -5.67 4.76 -3.16
CA TRP A 108 -5.91 4.95 -4.59
C TRP A 108 -5.15 6.17 -5.05
N ALA A 109 -4.37 6.01 -6.12
CA ALA A 109 -3.64 7.09 -6.76
C ALA A 109 -3.43 6.72 -8.24
N SER A 110 -3.95 7.56 -9.13
CA SER A 110 -3.68 7.57 -10.57
C SER A 110 -2.21 7.91 -10.83
N ALA A 111 -1.72 7.66 -12.04
CA ALA A 111 -0.33 7.95 -12.41
C ALA A 111 0.05 9.44 -12.28
N ALA A 112 -0.92 10.35 -12.30
CA ALA A 112 -0.71 11.80 -12.20
C ALA A 112 -0.75 12.32 -10.74
N GLU A 113 -1.06 11.47 -9.77
CA GLU A 113 -1.30 11.87 -8.38
C GLU A 113 -0.10 11.58 -7.48
N GLY A 114 1.07 12.08 -7.88
CA GLY A 114 2.30 11.95 -7.09
C GLY A 114 2.19 12.60 -5.70
N THR A 115 1.47 13.72 -5.59
CA THR A 115 1.19 14.39 -4.31
C THR A 115 0.32 13.56 -3.39
N VAL A 116 -0.69 12.88 -3.92
CA VAL A 116 -1.59 12.00 -3.14
C VAL A 116 -0.81 10.82 -2.59
N LEU A 117 0.02 10.18 -3.41
CA LEU A 117 0.81 9.03 -2.94
C LEU A 117 1.92 9.43 -1.97
N ALA A 118 2.57 10.57 -2.16
CA ALA A 118 3.61 11.06 -1.25
C ALA A 118 3.06 11.43 0.14
N ALA A 119 1.78 11.79 0.22
CA ALA A 119 1.09 12.10 1.47
C ALA A 119 0.38 10.87 2.10
N ALA A 120 0.48 9.70 1.48
CA ALA A 120 -0.15 8.46 1.94
C ALA A 120 0.71 7.72 2.96
#